data_AF-A0A7V0MJH0-F1
#
_entry.id   AF-A0A7V0MJH0-F1
#
_cell.length_a   1.000
_cell.length_b   1.000
_cell.length_c   1.000
_cell.angle_alpha   90.00
_cell.angle_beta   90.00
_cell.angle_gamma   90.00
#
_symmetry.space_group_name_H-M   'P 1'
#
loop_
_entity.id
_entity.type
_entity.pdbx_description
1 polymer ?
#
loop_
_entity_poly.entity_id
_entity_poly.type
_entity_poly.pdbx_seq_one_letter_code
_entity_poly.pdbx_strand_id
1 'polypeptide(L)'
;MAIDLNLAAQKYAQNTPASANFWAQAAQNAAGKWEQKAKSQEAEQNYATAMQYVIQNQLRLKGLQNVTATDYAQGVANSVNVFQTKTANAHMKWQNRFAPFASIIDRIVETLPPKIPGNPDANIDNRVKPIARALHDAKVRGVTAGYAAPAPMRREVRL
;
A
#
# COMPACT_ATOMS: atom_id res chain seq x y z
N MET A 1 31.84 15.06 -26.93
CA MET A 1 32.36 14.02 -26.01
C MET A 1 31.23 13.04 -25.75
N ALA A 2 31.41 11.75 -26.04
CA ALA A 2 30.38 10.75 -25.78
C ALA A 2 30.26 10.49 -24.27
N ILE A 3 29.05 10.29 -23.78
CA ILE A 3 28.80 9.92 -22.39
C ILE A 3 29.23 8.45 -22.22
N ASP A 4 30.18 8.19 -21.33
CA ASP A 4 30.51 6.83 -20.92
C ASP A 4 29.42 6.32 -19.96
N LEU A 5 28.51 5.51 -20.49
CA LEU A 5 27.38 4.94 -19.74
C LEU A 5 27.82 3.98 -18.64
N ASN A 6 28.97 3.30 -18.80
CA ASN A 6 29.49 2.40 -17.77
C ASN A 6 30.05 3.18 -16.59
N LEU A 7 30.81 4.25 -16.88
CA LEU A 7 31.29 5.17 -15.85
C LEU A 7 30.13 5.86 -15.13
N ALA A 8 29.08 6.26 -15.85
CA ALA A 8 27.88 6.85 -15.25
C ALA A 8 27.16 5.87 -14.32
N ALA A 9 26.99 4.60 -14.73
CA ALA A 9 26.38 3.55 -13.92
C ALA A 9 27.18 3.26 -12.64
N GLN A 10 28.51 3.20 -12.73
CA GLN A 10 29.39 3.01 -11.57
C GLN A 10 29.30 4.19 -10.60
N LYS A 11 29.38 5.43 -11.11
CA LYS A 11 29.23 6.65 -10.29
C LYS A 11 27.87 6.70 -9.61
N TYR A 12 26.80 6.33 -10.31
CA TYR A 12 25.47 6.23 -9.74
C TYR A 12 25.43 5.24 -8.56
N ALA A 13 25.89 4.00 -8.79
CA ALA A 13 25.92 2.95 -7.76
C ALA A 13 26.72 3.36 -6.51
N GLN A 14 27.81 4.11 -6.68
CA GLN A 14 28.65 4.59 -5.57
C GLN A 14 28.03 5.77 -4.81
N ASN A 15 27.44 6.74 -5.52
CA ASN A 15 26.98 7.99 -4.92
C ASN A 15 25.57 7.91 -4.32
N THR A 16 24.73 6.99 -4.81
CA THR A 16 23.36 6.82 -4.30
C THR A 16 23.31 6.43 -2.82
N PRO A 17 24.10 5.45 -2.32
CA PRO A 17 24.13 5.12 -0.90
C PRO A 17 24.59 6.29 -0.03
N ALA A 18 25.61 7.04 -0.46
CA ALA A 18 26.11 8.21 0.26
C ALA A 18 25.07 9.34 0.36
N SER A 19 24.20 9.46 -0.64
CA SER A 19 23.14 10.48 -0.69
C SER A 19 21.87 10.07 0.06
N ALA A 20 21.74 8.79 0.48
CA ALA A 20 20.53 8.26 1.09
C ALA A 20 20.12 9.00 2.38
N ASN A 21 21.11 9.38 3.21
CA ASN A 21 20.85 10.10 4.45
C ASN A 21 20.33 11.53 4.21
N PHE A 22 20.89 12.24 3.22
CA PHE A 22 20.41 13.57 2.84
C PHE A 22 19.00 13.51 2.25
N TRP A 23 18.73 12.50 1.41
CA TRP A 23 17.39 12.26 0.89
C TRP A 23 16.39 11.96 2.02
N ALA A 24 16.76 11.13 3.00
CA ALA A 24 15.88 10.78 4.12
C ALA A 24 15.50 12.02 4.95
N GLN A 25 16.47 12.90 5.23
CA GLN A 25 16.22 14.16 5.96
C GLN A 25 15.30 15.09 5.16
N ALA A 26 15.56 15.27 3.86
CA ALA A 26 14.73 16.11 3.00
C ALA A 26 13.29 15.57 2.90
N ALA A 27 13.13 14.24 2.80
CA ALA A 27 11.83 13.58 2.76
C ALA A 27 11.02 13.79 4.06
N GLN A 28 11.67 13.68 5.22
CA GLN A 28 11.02 13.95 6.51
C GLN A 28 10.52 15.41 6.60
N ASN A 29 11.33 16.37 6.17
CA ASN A 29 10.97 17.79 6.18
C ASN A 29 9.82 18.12 5.22
N ALA A 30 9.69 17.37 4.11
CA ALA A 30 8.64 17.55 3.13
C ALA A 30 7.33 16.79 3.45
N ALA A 31 7.34 15.87 4.43
CA ALA A 31 6.27 14.91 4.65
C ALA A 31 4.89 15.56 4.86
N GLY A 32 4.79 16.62 5.66
CA GLY A 32 3.52 17.31 5.91
C GLY A 32 2.98 18.02 4.67
N LYS A 33 3.85 18.66 3.87
CA LYS A 33 3.47 19.30 2.61
C LYS A 33 3.02 18.27 1.58
N TRP A 34 3.72 17.13 1.52
CA TRP A 34 3.33 16.00 0.69
C TRP A 34 1.95 15.48 1.09
N GLU A 35 1.68 15.25 2.38
CA GLU A 35 0.41 14.68 2.85
C GLU A 35 -0.78 15.55 2.45
N GLN A 36 -0.66 16.87 2.60
CA GLN A 36 -1.71 17.83 2.23
C GLN A 36 -1.99 17.80 0.72
N LYS A 37 -0.94 17.83 -0.10
CA LYS A 37 -1.08 17.88 -1.56
C LYS A 37 -1.49 16.54 -2.16
N ALA A 38 -0.96 15.43 -1.65
CA ALA A 38 -1.23 14.09 -2.16
C ALA A 38 -2.67 13.62 -1.89
N LYS A 39 -3.36 14.22 -0.92
CA LYS A 39 -4.76 13.92 -0.58
C LYS A 39 -5.76 14.93 -1.16
N SER A 40 -5.34 15.85 -2.02
CA SER A 40 -6.22 16.87 -2.59
C SER A 40 -7.06 16.30 -3.76
N GLN A 41 -8.19 16.96 -4.05
CA GLN A 41 -9.02 16.62 -5.21
C GLN A 41 -8.25 16.80 -6.54
N GLU A 42 -7.35 17.78 -6.60
CA GLU A 42 -6.50 18.03 -7.76
C GLU A 42 -5.52 16.86 -8.01
N ALA A 43 -4.96 16.27 -6.95
CA ALA A 43 -4.10 15.09 -7.08
C ALA A 43 -4.85 13.90 -7.68
N GLU A 44 -6.12 13.70 -7.32
CA GLU A 44 -6.97 12.64 -7.89
C GLU A 44 -7.24 12.89 -9.39
N GLN A 45 -7.54 14.12 -9.78
CA GLN A 45 -7.73 14.49 -11.19
C GLN A 45 -6.46 14.28 -12.03
N ASN A 46 -5.30 14.66 -11.47
CA ASN A 46 -4.01 14.45 -12.10
C ASN A 46 -3.70 12.95 -12.26
N TYR A 47 -4.03 12.14 -11.24
CA TYR A 47 -3.90 10.68 -11.32
C TYR A 47 -4.77 10.07 -12.43
N ALA A 48 -6.04 10.46 -12.50
CA ALA A 48 -6.95 9.99 -13.54
C ALA A 48 -6.44 10.31 -14.95
N THR A 49 -5.94 11.52 -15.16
CA THR A 49 -5.34 11.97 -16.43
C THR A 49 -4.11 11.14 -16.79
N ALA A 50 -3.21 10.94 -15.82
CA ALA A 50 -2.02 10.12 -16.02
C ALA A 50 -2.37 8.67 -16.39
N MET A 51 -3.42 8.11 -15.78
CA MET A 51 -3.86 6.75 -16.10
C MET A 51 -4.42 6.61 -17.51
N GLN A 52 -5.17 7.61 -17.98
CA GLN A 52 -5.62 7.65 -19.37
C GLN A 52 -4.42 7.65 -20.33
N TYR A 53 -3.39 8.46 -20.06
CA TYR A 53 -2.16 8.48 -20.85
C TYR A 53 -1.44 7.11 -20.85
N VAL A 54 -1.31 6.47 -19.69
CA VAL A 54 -0.69 5.14 -19.55
C VAL A 54 -1.42 4.10 -20.40
N ILE A 55 -2.75 4.11 -20.38
CA ILE A 55 -3.60 3.19 -21.13
C ILE A 55 -3.46 3.43 -22.63
N GLN A 56 -3.65 4.69 -23.07
CA GLN A 56 -3.56 5.07 -24.49
C GLN A 56 -2.22 4.68 -25.11
N ASN A 57 -1.13 4.83 -24.35
CA ASN A 57 0.21 4.55 -24.85
C ASN A 57 0.71 3.14 -24.56
N GLN A 58 -0.12 2.30 -23.93
CA GLN A 58 0.20 0.93 -23.52
C GLN A 58 1.52 0.83 -22.74
N LEU A 59 1.81 1.81 -21.87
CA LEU A 59 3.14 1.93 -21.25
C LEU A 59 3.51 0.72 -20.39
N ARG A 60 2.53 0.08 -19.77
CA ARG A 60 2.74 -1.17 -19.03
C ARG A 60 3.29 -2.28 -19.93
N LEU A 61 2.70 -2.47 -21.12
CA LEU A 61 3.13 -3.53 -22.04
C LEU A 61 4.56 -3.26 -22.51
N LYS A 62 4.86 -2.01 -22.89
CA LYS A 62 6.21 -1.60 -23.30
C LYS A 62 7.25 -1.82 -22.20
N GLY A 63 6.91 -1.55 -20.94
CA GLY A 63 7.79 -1.83 -19.81
C GLY A 63 8.05 -3.33 -19.63
N LEU A 64 7.04 -4.18 -19.83
CA LEU A 64 7.15 -5.63 -19.66
C LEU A 64 7.93 -6.32 -20.78
N GLN A 65 8.03 -5.73 -21.97
CA GLN A 65 8.78 -6.29 -23.09
C GLN A 65 10.27 -6.53 -22.76
N ASN A 66 10.82 -5.80 -21.78
CA ASN A 66 12.21 -5.90 -21.36
C ASN A 66 12.40 -6.71 -20.06
N VAL A 67 11.35 -7.36 -19.55
CA VAL A 67 11.41 -8.12 -18.29
C VAL A 67 11.47 -9.60 -18.62
N THR A 68 12.50 -10.30 -18.13
CA THR A 68 12.66 -11.74 -18.29
C THR A 68 12.14 -12.52 -17.09
N ALA A 69 11.97 -13.84 -17.24
CA ALA A 69 11.64 -14.74 -16.14
C ALA A 69 12.72 -14.74 -15.04
N THR A 70 13.99 -14.55 -15.41
CA THR A 70 15.11 -14.43 -14.48
C THR A 70 15.00 -13.16 -13.64
N ASP A 71 14.68 -12.02 -14.26
CA ASP A 71 14.48 -10.75 -13.55
C ASP A 71 13.35 -10.85 -12.52
N TYR A 72 12.26 -11.54 -12.89
CA TYR A 72 11.16 -11.81 -11.98
C TYR A 72 11.61 -12.66 -10.78
N ALA A 73 12.30 -13.78 -11.02
CA ALA A 73 12.75 -14.68 -9.96
C ALA A 73 13.72 -13.99 -8.99
N GLN A 74 14.64 -13.19 -9.51
CA GLN A 74 15.58 -12.40 -8.70
C GLN A 74 14.86 -11.31 -7.89
N GLY A 75 13.90 -10.62 -8.49
CA GLY A 75 13.08 -9.62 -7.80
C GLY A 75 12.30 -10.20 -6.62
N VAL A 76 11.75 -11.41 -6.78
CA VAL A 76 11.06 -12.13 -5.70
C VAL A 76 12.03 -12.48 -4.57
N ALA A 77 13.18 -13.10 -4.89
CA ALA A 77 14.18 -13.49 -3.90
C ALA A 77 14.64 -12.29 -3.05
N ASN A 78 14.91 -11.15 -3.68
CA ASN A 78 15.34 -9.91 -3.01
C ASN A 78 14.23 -9.25 -2.16
N SER A 79 12.97 -9.58 -2.42
CA SER A 79 11.82 -8.97 -1.75
C SER A 79 11.33 -9.76 -0.53
N VAL A 80 11.79 -10.98 -0.30
CA VAL A 80 11.33 -11.83 0.83
C VAL A 80 11.57 -11.16 2.18
N ASN A 81 12.79 -10.69 2.43
CA ASN A 81 13.12 -9.98 3.68
C ASN A 81 12.33 -8.67 3.80
N VAL A 82 12.17 -7.94 2.70
CA VAL A 82 11.37 -6.70 2.66
C VAL A 82 9.92 -6.99 3.02
N PHE A 83 9.33 -8.07 2.49
CA PHE A 83 7.97 -8.48 2.80
C PHE A 83 7.81 -8.83 4.29
N GLN A 84 8.73 -9.63 4.84
CA GLN A 84 8.72 -9.98 6.26
C GLN A 84 8.77 -8.73 7.16
N THR A 85 9.72 -7.83 6.91
CA THR A 85 9.88 -6.60 7.72
C THR A 85 8.72 -5.62 7.54
N LYS A 86 8.28 -5.36 6.30
CA LYS A 86 7.18 -4.41 6.06
C LYS A 86 5.85 -4.92 6.61
N THR A 87 5.60 -6.22 6.54
CA THR A 87 4.38 -6.82 7.10
C THR A 87 4.38 -6.74 8.62
N ALA A 88 5.50 -7.03 9.28
CA ALA A 88 5.65 -6.84 10.72
C ALA A 88 5.39 -5.38 11.14
N ASN A 89 5.98 -4.41 10.43
CA ASN A 89 5.80 -2.99 10.71
C ASN A 89 4.38 -2.47 10.41
N ALA A 90 3.61 -3.18 9.56
CA ALA A 90 2.23 -2.84 9.26
C ALA A 90 1.24 -3.31 10.34
N HIS A 91 1.69 -3.99 11.40
CA HIS A 91 0.83 -4.51 12.47
C HIS A 91 -0.09 -3.42 13.06
N MET A 92 0.43 -2.22 13.34
CA MET A 92 -0.40 -1.12 13.84
C MET A 92 -1.44 -0.65 12.82
N LYS A 93 -1.13 -0.68 11.52
CA LYS A 93 -2.13 -0.35 10.48
C LYS A 93 -3.20 -1.43 10.39
N TRP A 94 -2.81 -2.69 10.53
CA TRP A 94 -3.75 -3.81 10.60
C TRP A 94 -4.66 -3.68 11.82
N GLN A 95 -4.12 -3.42 13.01
CA GLN A 95 -4.90 -3.19 14.23
C GLN A 95 -5.88 -2.03 14.05
N ASN A 96 -5.43 -0.90 13.51
CA ASN A 96 -6.27 0.29 13.43
C ASN A 96 -7.28 0.29 12.28
N ARG A 97 -7.03 -0.48 11.21
CA ARG A 97 -7.83 -0.40 9.97
C ARG A 97 -8.56 -1.69 9.62
N PHE A 98 -8.07 -2.84 10.08
CA PHE A 98 -8.69 -4.13 9.81
C PHE A 98 -9.32 -4.75 11.06
N ALA A 99 -8.67 -4.67 12.23
CA ALA A 99 -9.20 -5.30 13.45
C ALA A 99 -10.66 -4.87 13.78
N PRO A 100 -11.10 -3.60 13.59
CA PRO A 100 -12.50 -3.23 13.80
C PRO A 100 -13.47 -4.01 12.91
N PHE A 101 -13.08 -4.36 11.69
CA PHE A 101 -13.87 -5.19 10.80
C PHE A 101 -13.81 -6.67 11.19
N ALA A 102 -12.68 -7.15 11.69
CA ALA A 102 -12.55 -8.51 12.22
C ALA A 102 -13.53 -8.74 13.38
N SER A 103 -13.62 -7.82 14.34
CA SER A 103 -14.59 -7.90 15.44
C SER A 103 -16.06 -7.89 14.97
N ILE A 104 -16.36 -7.22 13.84
CA ILE A 104 -17.69 -7.27 13.22
C ILE A 104 -17.96 -8.64 12.61
N ILE A 105 -16.96 -9.25 11.96
CA ILE A 105 -17.06 -10.61 11.42
C ILE A 105 -17.34 -11.58 12.55
N ASP A 106 -16.58 -11.54 13.64
CA ASP A 106 -16.73 -12.46 14.78
C ASP A 106 -18.16 -12.40 15.34
N ARG A 107 -18.66 -11.19 15.62
CA ARG A 107 -20.04 -10.99 16.11
C ARG A 107 -21.11 -11.52 15.15
N ILE A 108 -20.88 -11.40 13.83
CA ILE A 108 -21.85 -11.91 12.85
C ILE A 108 -21.78 -13.42 12.78
N VAL A 109 -20.58 -13.99 12.72
CA VAL A 109 -20.35 -15.44 12.62
C VAL A 109 -21.05 -16.18 13.76
N GLU A 110 -21.07 -15.62 14.97
CA GLU A 110 -21.82 -16.15 16.12
C GLU A 110 -23.34 -16.27 15.89
N THR A 111 -23.90 -15.44 15.00
CA THR A 111 -25.34 -15.38 14.71
C THR A 111 -25.73 -16.10 13.42
N LEU A 112 -24.75 -16.63 12.66
CA LEU A 112 -25.02 -17.28 11.38
C LEU A 112 -25.57 -18.71 11.55
N PRO A 113 -26.56 -19.11 10.72
CA PRO A 113 -27.07 -20.48 10.74
C PRO A 113 -25.96 -21.47 10.35
N PRO A 114 -25.98 -22.72 10.84
CA PRO A 114 -24.99 -23.75 10.48
C PRO A 114 -24.79 -23.89 8.97
N LYS A 115 -23.56 -24.25 8.56
CA LYS A 115 -23.25 -24.50 7.15
C LYS A 115 -24.04 -25.70 6.64
N ILE A 116 -24.62 -25.59 5.44
CA ILE A 116 -25.35 -26.67 4.77
C ILE A 116 -24.36 -27.45 3.89
N PRO A 117 -24.03 -28.72 4.19
CA PRO A 117 -23.13 -29.51 3.35
C PRO A 117 -23.67 -29.67 1.94
N GLY A 118 -22.80 -29.60 0.93
CA GLY A 118 -23.16 -29.82 -0.48
C GLY A 118 -24.03 -28.73 -1.14
N ASN A 119 -24.43 -27.68 -0.42
CA ASN A 119 -25.24 -26.59 -0.98
C ASN A 119 -24.49 -25.24 -0.91
N PRO A 120 -23.60 -24.96 -1.89
CA PRO A 120 -22.78 -23.75 -1.88
C PRO A 120 -23.62 -22.47 -1.97
N ASP A 121 -24.67 -22.45 -2.79
CA ASP A 121 -25.50 -21.25 -3.01
C ASP A 121 -26.24 -20.84 -1.74
N ALA A 122 -26.86 -21.79 -1.03
CA ALA A 122 -27.50 -21.51 0.24
C ALA A 122 -26.51 -21.04 1.32
N ASN A 123 -25.26 -21.52 1.29
CA ASN A 123 -24.22 -21.02 2.20
C ASN A 123 -23.77 -19.60 1.86
N ILE A 124 -23.68 -19.25 0.58
CA ILE A 124 -23.40 -17.88 0.16
C ILE A 124 -24.50 -16.95 0.65
N ASP A 125 -25.76 -17.33 0.43
CA ASP A 125 -26.91 -16.51 0.79
C ASP A 125 -27.07 -16.34 2.29
N ASN A 126 -26.95 -17.43 3.06
CA ASN A 126 -27.26 -17.41 4.49
C ASN A 126 -26.06 -17.06 5.37
N ARG A 127 -24.84 -17.07 4.84
CA ARG A 127 -23.62 -16.83 5.64
C ARG A 127 -22.72 -15.74 5.06
N VAL A 128 -22.42 -15.79 3.76
CA VAL A 128 -21.48 -14.84 3.14
C VAL A 128 -22.11 -13.46 2.92
N LYS A 129 -23.31 -13.41 2.32
CA LYS A 129 -24.02 -12.13 2.07
C LYS A 129 -24.25 -11.32 3.35
N PRO A 130 -24.67 -11.91 4.49
CA PRO A 130 -24.81 -11.18 5.75
C PRO A 130 -23.49 -10.55 6.25
N ILE A 131 -22.38 -11.29 6.21
CA ILE A 131 -21.05 -10.76 6.57
C ILE A 131 -20.68 -9.61 5.63
N ALA A 132 -20.82 -9.81 4.32
CA ALA A 132 -20.45 -8.81 3.31
C ALA A 132 -21.26 -7.50 3.46
N ARG A 133 -22.57 -7.59 3.71
CA ARG A 133 -23.44 -6.43 3.94
C ARG A 133 -23.00 -5.64 5.17
N ALA A 134 -22.75 -6.31 6.29
CA ALA A 134 -22.35 -5.63 7.51
C ALA A 134 -20.96 -4.98 7.41
N LEU A 135 -20.02 -5.61 6.72
CA LEU A 135 -18.72 -5.03 6.42
C LEU A 135 -18.83 -3.80 5.52
N HIS A 136 -19.69 -3.86 4.50
CA HIS A 136 -19.98 -2.74 3.63
C HIS A 136 -20.59 -1.57 4.42
N ASP A 137 -21.61 -1.82 5.25
CA ASP A 137 -22.24 -0.80 6.08
C ASP A 137 -21.24 -0.17 7.06
N ALA A 138 -20.37 -0.96 7.67
CA ALA A 138 -19.30 -0.47 8.53
C ALA A 138 -18.29 0.39 7.77
N LYS A 139 -17.98 0.05 6.52
CA LYS A 139 -17.08 0.83 5.66
C LYS A 139 -17.69 2.17 5.29
N VAL A 140 -18.97 2.18 4.88
CA VAL A 140 -19.70 3.39 4.49
C VAL A 140 -19.91 4.34 5.68
N ARG A 141 -20.18 3.80 6.88
CA ARG A 141 -20.30 4.59 8.12
C ARG A 141 -18.96 5.11 8.66
N GLY A 142 -17.84 4.78 8.01
CA GLY A 142 -16.54 5.30 8.39
C GLY A 142 -16.02 4.73 9.71
N VAL A 143 -16.25 3.45 10.01
CA VAL A 143 -15.73 2.78 11.23
C VAL A 143 -14.19 2.90 11.39
N THR A 144 -13.46 3.29 10.33
CA THR A 144 -12.02 3.60 10.37
C THR A 144 -11.66 5.08 10.56
N ALA A 145 -12.63 5.99 10.73
CA ALA A 145 -12.43 7.44 10.73
C ALA A 145 -11.67 7.99 11.95
N GLY A 146 -11.37 7.16 12.96
CA GLY A 146 -10.63 7.54 14.17
C GLY A 146 -9.10 7.52 14.04
N TYR A 147 -8.52 7.13 12.90
CA TYR A 147 -7.07 7.18 12.72
C TYR A 147 -6.63 8.59 12.29
N ALA A 148 -6.52 9.51 13.26
CA ALA A 148 -5.60 10.63 13.11
C ALA A 148 -4.19 10.05 12.98
N ALA A 149 -3.44 10.45 11.95
CA ALA A 149 -2.04 10.05 11.82
C ALA A 149 -1.30 10.37 13.12
N PRO A 150 -0.38 9.50 13.60
CA PRO A 150 0.42 9.83 14.78
C PRO A 150 1.13 11.17 14.52
N ALA A 151 0.90 12.14 15.40
CA ALA A 151 1.57 13.42 15.36
C ALA A 151 3.09 13.20 15.27
N PRO A 152 3.83 13.98 14.47
CA PRO A 152 5.28 13.83 14.39
C PRO A 152 5.86 13.99 15.80
N MET A 153 6.56 12.96 16.29
CA MET A 153 7.28 13.03 17.56
C MET A 153 8.23 14.22 17.52
N ARG A 154 7.89 15.31 18.21
CA ARG A 154 8.85 16.35 18.52
C ARG A 154 9.85 15.74 19.50
N ARG A 155 11.06 15.43 19.03
CA ARG A 155 12.20 15.21 19.93
C ARG A 155 12.44 16.52 20.66
N GLU A 156 12.06 16.59 21.93
CA GLU A 156 12.53 17.63 22.82
C GLU A 156 14.04 17.46 22.97
N VAL A 157 14.80 18.39 22.40
CA VAL A 157 16.21 18.56 22.72
C VAL A 157 16.26 19.32 24.03
N ARG A 158 16.56 18.62 25.14
CA ARG A 158 17.04 19.29 26.35
C ARG A 158 18.48 19.73 26.08
N LEU A 159 18.70 21.03 26.27
CA LEU A 159 19.99 21.71 26.29
C LEU A 159 20.84 21.22 27.46
#